data_AF-F9DQ53-F1
#
_entry.id   AF-F9DQ53-F1
#
_cell.length_a   1.000
_cell.length_b   1.000
_cell.length_c   1.000
_cell.angle_alpha   90.00
_cell.angle_beta   90.00
_cell.angle_gamma   90.00
#
_symmetry.space_group_name_H-M   'P 1'
#
loop_
_entity.id
_entity.type
_entity.pdbx_description
1 polymer ?
#
loop_
_entity_poly.entity_id
_entity_poly.type
_entity_poly.pdbx_seq_one_letter_code
_entity_poly.pdbx_strand_id
1 'polypeptide(L)'
;PQTGTTMEPALAFRMIQEYMIKRYGPESRNRIIVTTDITKGALRETATKKGYRTFPIEDTIGGRYSVLTAVGLFPLAVAGIDIVALLDGAKQAAIDLLEERSDKNDAYRYAVIRHVLHKKGFDVELLASYEPGLASLHEWWKQLFGESEGKEYKGIYPSSVTFTTDLHAIGQYIQEGRRILFETLIHFNEMECDIEVPYLDDDTDKLNYLAGRTFNEINHLSKEGTASAHNEGGVPIIQLELAKLDEYHMGYLVYFFMKACAMSAYLLEVDPFDQPGVDAYKQKMLDLLKAPVKHGGK
;
A
#
# COMPACT_ATOMS: atom_id res chain seq x y z
N PRO A 1 -15.23 6.58 2.44
CA PRO A 1 -15.40 5.43 3.36
C PRO A 1 -15.99 5.84 4.72
N GLN A 2 -15.39 6.82 5.41
CA GLN A 2 -15.85 7.28 6.73
C GLN A 2 -17.29 7.83 6.75
N THR A 3 -17.67 8.63 5.76
CA THR A 3 -18.97 9.32 5.72
C THR A 3 -20.16 8.42 5.37
N GLY A 4 -19.90 7.25 4.80
CA GLY A 4 -20.95 6.36 4.27
C GLY A 4 -21.61 6.83 2.97
N THR A 5 -21.10 7.91 2.35
CA THR A 5 -21.66 8.51 1.14
C THR A 5 -20.81 8.32 -0.11
N THR A 6 -19.65 7.68 0.01
CA THR A 6 -18.83 7.28 -1.14
C THR A 6 -19.65 6.31 -2.01
N MET A 7 -19.84 6.65 -3.28
CA MET A 7 -20.88 6.06 -4.12
C MET A 7 -20.67 4.56 -4.34
N GLU A 8 -19.45 4.15 -4.64
CA GLU A 8 -19.06 2.77 -4.96
C GLU A 8 -19.34 1.83 -3.77
N PRO A 9 -18.82 2.06 -2.55
CA PRO A 9 -19.14 1.22 -1.40
C PRO A 9 -20.60 1.38 -0.94
N ALA A 10 -21.25 2.54 -1.12
CA ALA A 10 -22.65 2.71 -0.75
C ALA A 10 -23.59 1.88 -1.65
N LEU A 11 -23.31 1.83 -2.96
CA LEU A 11 -24.04 0.98 -3.92
C LEU A 11 -23.80 -0.50 -3.63
N ALA A 12 -22.55 -0.91 -3.43
CA ALA A 12 -22.21 -2.28 -3.07
C ALA A 12 -22.90 -2.69 -1.76
N PHE A 13 -22.86 -1.83 -0.74
CA PHE A 13 -23.52 -2.08 0.54
C PHE A 13 -25.03 -2.20 0.37
N ARG A 14 -25.68 -1.37 -0.44
CA ARG A 14 -27.12 -1.47 -0.73
C ARG A 14 -27.48 -2.84 -1.29
N MET A 15 -26.72 -3.32 -2.28
CA MET A 15 -26.93 -4.63 -2.91
C MET A 15 -26.70 -5.78 -1.93
N ILE A 16 -25.59 -5.74 -1.17
CA ILE A 16 -25.24 -6.77 -0.19
C ILE A 16 -26.24 -6.78 0.97
N GLN A 17 -26.63 -5.61 1.49
CA GLN A 17 -27.62 -5.50 2.56
C GLN A 17 -28.96 -6.11 2.13
N GLU A 18 -29.45 -5.78 0.93
CA GLU A 18 -30.69 -6.37 0.40
C GLU A 18 -30.58 -7.89 0.29
N TYR A 19 -29.48 -8.41 -0.27
CA TYR A 19 -29.23 -9.85 -0.35
C TYR A 19 -29.23 -10.51 1.04
N MET A 20 -28.50 -9.93 2.00
CA MET A 20 -28.38 -10.46 3.36
C MET A 20 -29.73 -10.50 4.07
N ILE A 21 -30.56 -9.47 3.90
CA ILE A 21 -31.92 -9.43 4.46
C ILE A 21 -32.81 -10.49 3.80
N LYS A 22 -32.77 -10.63 2.47
CA LYS A 22 -33.55 -11.66 1.76
C LYS A 22 -33.15 -13.08 2.18
N ARG A 23 -31.87 -13.33 2.39
CA ARG A 23 -31.33 -14.65 2.71
C ARG A 23 -31.49 -15.03 4.19
N TYR A 24 -31.25 -14.09 5.10
CA TYR A 24 -31.15 -14.37 6.55
C TYR A 24 -32.23 -13.69 7.39
N GLY A 25 -33.10 -12.86 6.80
CA GLY A 25 -34.18 -12.18 7.52
C GLY A 25 -33.63 -11.35 8.71
N PRO A 26 -34.25 -11.45 9.90
CA PRO A 26 -33.78 -10.74 11.10
C PRO A 26 -32.33 -11.05 11.51
N GLU A 27 -31.81 -12.24 11.21
CA GLU A 27 -30.43 -12.65 11.55
C GLU A 27 -29.36 -11.93 10.73
N SER A 28 -29.75 -11.27 9.63
CA SER A 28 -28.84 -10.41 8.86
C SER A 28 -28.16 -9.36 9.74
N ARG A 29 -28.82 -8.88 10.81
CA ARG A 29 -28.26 -7.90 11.74
C ARG A 29 -26.98 -8.35 12.43
N ASN A 30 -26.87 -9.65 12.71
CA ASN A 30 -25.74 -10.26 13.41
C ASN A 30 -24.57 -10.58 12.45
N ARG A 31 -24.80 -10.44 11.14
CA ARG A 31 -23.86 -10.80 10.07
C ARG A 31 -23.36 -9.60 9.29
N ILE A 32 -23.86 -8.40 9.59
CA ILE A 32 -23.39 -7.14 9.02
C ILE A 32 -22.64 -6.40 10.11
N ILE A 33 -21.39 -6.07 9.81
CA ILE A 33 -20.49 -5.32 10.68
C ILE A 33 -20.11 -4.04 9.93
N VAL A 34 -20.14 -2.92 10.63
CA VAL A 34 -19.94 -1.60 10.04
C VAL A 34 -18.78 -0.89 10.70
N THR A 35 -17.75 -0.55 9.94
CA THR A 35 -16.65 0.31 10.37
C THR A 35 -16.86 1.71 9.79
N THR A 36 -17.11 2.71 10.65
CA THR A 36 -17.50 4.08 10.23
C THR A 36 -17.19 5.09 11.32
N ASP A 37 -17.33 6.39 11.03
CA ASP A 37 -17.15 7.49 11.98
C ASP A 37 -17.90 7.24 13.30
N ILE A 38 -17.37 7.73 14.42
CA ILE A 38 -17.92 7.50 15.77
C ILE A 38 -19.38 7.97 15.88
N THR A 39 -19.72 9.15 15.33
CA THR A 39 -21.01 9.82 15.58
C THR A 39 -21.73 10.33 14.33
N LYS A 40 -21.02 10.54 13.22
CA LYS A 40 -21.52 11.24 12.03
C LYS A 40 -21.68 10.29 10.84
N GLY A 41 -22.44 10.73 9.84
CA GLY A 41 -22.50 10.10 8.52
C GLY A 41 -23.65 9.11 8.33
N ALA A 42 -24.05 8.94 7.07
CA ALA A 42 -25.22 8.15 6.68
C ALA A 42 -25.10 6.67 7.07
N LEU A 43 -23.88 6.13 7.04
CA LEU A 43 -23.62 4.73 7.41
C LEU A 43 -23.70 4.52 8.93
N ARG A 44 -23.28 5.50 9.75
CA ARG A 44 -23.47 5.48 11.21
C ARG A 44 -24.95 5.48 11.58
N GLU A 45 -25.73 6.39 11.00
CA GLU A 45 -27.19 6.43 11.22
C GLU A 45 -27.86 5.11 10.83
N THR A 46 -27.48 4.55 9.68
CA THR A 46 -27.98 3.26 9.20
C THR A 46 -27.65 2.13 10.17
N ALA A 47 -26.40 2.05 10.64
CA ALA A 47 -25.97 1.02 11.56
C ALA A 47 -26.70 1.10 12.90
N THR A 48 -26.86 2.31 13.45
CA THR A 48 -27.63 2.54 14.69
C THR A 48 -29.09 2.14 14.51
N LYS A 49 -29.75 2.58 13.43
CA LYS A 49 -31.17 2.26 13.16
C LYS A 49 -31.41 0.77 12.97
N LYS A 50 -30.45 0.04 12.39
CA LYS A 50 -30.56 -1.39 12.09
C LYS A 50 -29.98 -2.28 13.18
N GLY A 51 -29.31 -1.72 14.19
CA GLY A 51 -28.68 -2.47 15.27
C GLY A 51 -27.50 -3.33 14.81
N TYR A 52 -26.72 -2.86 13.83
CA TYR A 52 -25.51 -3.55 13.39
C TYR A 52 -24.37 -3.37 14.41
N ARG A 53 -23.48 -4.37 14.51
CA ARG A 53 -22.24 -4.21 15.26
C ARG A 53 -21.38 -3.17 14.56
N THR A 54 -20.78 -2.26 15.32
CA THR A 54 -19.95 -1.19 14.76
C THR A 54 -18.57 -1.15 15.36
N PHE A 55 -17.60 -0.70 14.55
CA PHE A 55 -16.29 -0.27 15.00
C PHE A 55 -16.09 1.21 14.62
N PRO A 56 -15.56 2.04 15.54
CA PRO A 56 -15.32 3.45 15.28
C PRO A 56 -14.08 3.68 14.41
N ILE A 57 -14.13 4.74 13.60
CA ILE A 57 -12.96 5.39 13.01
C ILE A 57 -12.93 6.82 13.55
N GLU A 58 -11.80 7.24 14.10
CA GLU A 58 -11.58 8.63 14.53
C GLU A 58 -11.64 9.56 13.31
N ASP A 59 -12.30 10.72 13.46
CA ASP A 59 -12.49 11.68 12.36
C ASP A 59 -11.18 12.39 11.96
N THR A 60 -10.20 12.39 12.86
CA THR A 60 -8.85 12.94 12.64
C THR A 60 -7.94 12.05 11.78
N ILE A 61 -8.30 10.79 11.55
CA ILE A 61 -7.45 9.85 10.79
C ILE A 61 -7.93 9.76 9.35
N GLY A 62 -7.15 10.29 8.41
CA GLY A 62 -7.45 10.19 6.98
C GLY A 62 -7.47 8.74 6.45
N GLY A 63 -8.23 8.49 5.38
CA GLY A 63 -8.44 7.13 4.85
C GLY A 63 -7.15 6.36 4.53
N ARG A 64 -6.19 6.99 3.84
CA ARG A 64 -4.89 6.37 3.49
C ARG A 64 -3.97 6.08 4.69
N TYR A 65 -4.26 6.70 5.84
CA TYR A 65 -3.56 6.47 7.11
C TYR A 65 -4.33 5.54 8.07
N SER A 66 -5.45 4.95 7.64
CA SER A 66 -6.37 4.22 8.52
C SER A 66 -6.12 2.70 8.62
N VAL A 67 -5.10 2.16 7.97
CA VAL A 67 -4.87 0.70 7.89
C VAL A 67 -4.66 0.05 9.27
N LEU A 68 -4.03 0.76 10.22
CA LEU A 68 -3.84 0.29 11.60
C LEU A 68 -5.04 0.57 12.53
N THR A 69 -6.16 1.02 11.98
CA THR A 69 -7.44 1.17 12.70
C THR A 69 -8.34 -0.05 12.46
N ALA A 70 -9.55 -0.04 12.99
CA ALA A 70 -10.55 -1.08 12.69
C ALA A 70 -10.84 -1.27 11.18
N VAL A 71 -10.45 -0.32 10.31
CA VAL A 71 -10.55 -0.47 8.86
C VAL A 71 -9.70 -1.64 8.36
N GLY A 72 -8.43 -1.73 8.77
CA GLY A 72 -7.55 -2.84 8.39
C GLY A 72 -7.50 -3.97 9.42
N LEU A 73 -7.50 -3.65 10.73
CA LEU A 73 -7.37 -4.68 11.78
C LEU A 73 -8.52 -5.69 11.78
N PHE A 74 -9.76 -5.24 11.54
CA PHE A 74 -10.90 -6.15 11.54
C PHE A 74 -10.84 -7.22 10.43
N PRO A 75 -10.68 -6.87 9.13
CA PRO A 75 -10.55 -7.88 8.09
C PRO A 75 -9.30 -8.76 8.25
N LEU A 76 -8.17 -8.22 8.75
CA LEU A 76 -6.96 -9.02 9.02
C LEU A 76 -7.21 -10.06 10.11
N ALA A 77 -7.85 -9.69 11.21
CA ALA A 77 -8.21 -10.63 12.27
C ALA A 77 -9.17 -11.74 11.78
N VAL A 78 -10.11 -11.39 10.88
CA VAL A 78 -11.01 -12.37 10.26
C VAL A 78 -10.24 -13.35 9.35
N ALA A 79 -9.16 -12.90 8.70
CA ALA A 79 -8.28 -13.74 7.90
C ALA A 79 -7.35 -14.64 8.73
N GLY A 80 -7.35 -14.51 10.06
CA GLY A 80 -6.50 -15.30 10.96
C GLY A 80 -5.11 -14.72 11.19
N ILE A 81 -4.87 -13.47 10.77
CA ILE A 81 -3.59 -12.77 10.94
C ILE A 81 -3.46 -12.25 12.37
N ASP A 82 -2.25 -12.33 12.95
CA ASP A 82 -1.98 -11.81 14.29
C ASP A 82 -1.91 -10.27 14.30
N ILE A 83 -3.08 -9.66 14.49
CA ILE A 83 -3.21 -8.20 14.57
C ILE A 83 -2.56 -7.60 15.83
N VAL A 84 -2.28 -8.40 16.86
CA VAL A 84 -1.58 -7.90 18.06
C VAL A 84 -0.10 -7.75 17.73
N ALA A 85 0.51 -8.77 17.13
CA ALA A 85 1.89 -8.69 16.63
C ALA A 85 2.07 -7.53 15.63
N LEU A 86 1.11 -7.34 14.71
CA LEU A 86 1.08 -6.20 13.79
C LEU A 86 1.12 -4.84 14.52
N LEU A 87 0.28 -4.69 15.54
CA LEU A 87 0.23 -3.44 16.32
C LEU A 87 1.48 -3.25 17.18
N ASP A 88 2.05 -4.32 17.72
CA ASP A 88 3.30 -4.26 18.48
C ASP A 88 4.46 -3.79 17.60
N GLY A 89 4.54 -4.27 16.36
CA GLY A 89 5.54 -3.80 15.39
C GLY A 89 5.35 -2.34 15.01
N ALA A 90 4.11 -1.92 14.74
CA ALA A 90 3.81 -0.51 14.46
C ALA A 90 4.10 0.40 15.66
N LYS A 91 3.83 -0.06 16.88
CA LYS A 91 4.15 0.64 18.12
C LYS A 91 5.67 0.77 18.30
N GLN A 92 6.43 -0.29 18.01
CA GLN A 92 7.88 -0.23 18.09
C GLN A 92 8.43 0.80 17.09
N ALA A 93 7.98 0.78 15.84
CA ALA A 93 8.33 1.82 14.85
C ALA A 93 7.97 3.22 15.34
N ALA A 94 6.80 3.39 15.98
CA ALA A 94 6.41 4.67 16.54
C ALA A 94 7.38 5.18 17.59
N ILE A 95 7.93 4.29 18.43
CA ILE A 95 8.92 4.64 19.47
C ILE A 95 10.28 4.96 18.84
N ASP A 96 10.77 4.08 17.96
CA ASP A 96 12.11 4.22 17.35
C ASP A 96 12.21 5.46 16.45
N LEU A 97 11.11 5.83 15.79
CA LEU A 97 11.01 6.97 14.89
C LEU A 97 10.51 8.26 15.58
N LEU A 98 10.57 8.34 16.92
CA LEU A 98 10.38 9.59 17.67
C LEU A 98 11.57 10.54 17.55
N GLU A 99 12.77 10.03 17.27
CA GLU A 99 13.99 10.82 17.15
C GLU A 99 13.83 11.93 16.10
N GLU A 100 14.12 13.17 16.49
CA GLU A 100 13.92 14.35 15.64
C GLU A 100 15.05 14.51 14.63
N ARG A 101 16.24 14.00 14.97
CA ARG A 101 17.40 14.05 14.10
C ARG A 101 17.23 13.13 12.91
N SER A 102 17.23 13.72 11.71
CA SER A 102 17.08 12.98 10.48
C SER A 102 18.17 11.93 10.27
N ASP A 103 19.39 12.10 10.75
CA ASP A 103 20.47 11.11 10.61
C ASP A 103 20.29 9.86 11.50
N LYS A 104 19.33 9.89 12.43
CA LYS A 104 19.01 8.82 13.37
C LYS A 104 17.58 8.31 13.26
N ASN A 105 16.79 8.88 12.35
CA ASN A 105 15.41 8.50 12.12
C ASN A 105 15.29 8.00 10.68
N ASP A 106 15.21 6.68 10.51
CA ASP A 106 15.24 6.07 9.17
C ASP A 106 14.09 6.51 8.27
N ALA A 107 12.91 6.81 8.84
CA ALA A 107 11.79 7.34 8.07
C ALA A 107 12.09 8.75 7.53
N TYR A 108 12.78 9.58 8.32
CA TYR A 108 13.24 10.89 7.86
C TYR A 108 14.41 10.78 6.88
N ARG A 109 15.34 9.83 7.07
CA ARG A 109 16.41 9.55 6.08
C ARG A 109 15.80 9.23 4.74
N TYR A 110 14.84 8.31 4.71
CA TYR A 110 14.13 7.94 3.49
C TYR A 110 13.45 9.15 2.85
N ALA A 111 12.66 9.93 3.60
CA ALA A 111 12.00 11.14 3.10
C ALA A 111 13.00 12.16 2.52
N VAL A 112 14.12 12.41 3.20
CA VAL A 112 15.16 13.35 2.75
C VAL A 112 15.86 12.85 1.48
N ILE A 113 16.20 11.55 1.42
CA ILE A 113 16.83 10.97 0.22
C ILE A 113 15.90 11.13 -0.99
N ARG A 114 14.62 10.75 -0.85
CA ARG A 114 13.61 10.94 -1.92
C ARG A 114 13.53 12.39 -2.37
N HIS A 115 13.47 13.32 -1.42
CA HIS A 115 13.42 14.75 -1.75
C HIS A 115 14.66 15.22 -2.52
N VAL A 116 15.85 14.80 -2.10
CA VAL A 116 17.11 15.13 -2.80
C VAL A 116 17.14 14.53 -4.20
N LEU A 117 16.67 13.29 -4.38
CA LEU A 117 16.57 12.64 -5.70
C LEU A 117 15.59 13.39 -6.61
N HIS A 118 14.42 13.76 -6.08
CA HIS A 118 13.45 14.56 -6.83
C HIS A 118 14.02 15.92 -7.26
N LYS A 119 14.76 16.61 -6.39
CA LYS A 119 15.47 17.86 -6.76
C LYS A 119 16.54 17.66 -7.83
N LYS A 120 17.04 16.44 -8.03
CA LYS A 120 17.97 16.05 -9.10
C LYS A 120 17.27 15.60 -10.38
N GLY A 121 15.94 15.62 -10.45
CA GLY A 121 15.15 15.25 -11.62
C GLY A 121 14.72 13.77 -11.67
N PHE A 122 14.84 13.05 -10.57
CA PHE A 122 14.26 11.71 -10.44
C PHE A 122 12.80 11.82 -9.98
N ASP A 123 11.90 11.94 -10.95
CA ASP A 123 10.48 12.26 -10.73
C ASP A 123 9.59 11.01 -10.57
N VAL A 124 10.14 9.81 -10.73
CA VAL A 124 9.42 8.55 -10.56
C VAL A 124 10.14 7.69 -9.54
N GLU A 125 9.40 7.22 -8.55
CA GLU A 125 9.87 6.21 -7.61
C GLU A 125 9.20 4.87 -7.91
N LEU A 126 10.02 3.82 -8.00
CA LEU A 126 9.56 2.46 -8.11
C LEU A 126 9.73 1.76 -6.76
N LEU A 127 8.63 1.52 -6.05
CA LEU A 127 8.66 0.59 -4.93
C LEU A 127 8.74 -0.83 -5.46
N ALA A 128 9.84 -1.52 -5.18
CA ALA A 128 10.16 -2.84 -5.67
C ALA A 128 10.16 -3.86 -4.51
N SER A 129 9.67 -5.06 -4.79
CA SER A 129 9.89 -6.24 -3.94
C SER A 129 10.01 -7.49 -4.81
N TYR A 130 10.49 -8.58 -4.24
CA TYR A 130 10.63 -9.86 -4.95
C TYR A 130 9.53 -10.87 -4.58
N GLU A 131 8.63 -10.47 -3.68
CA GLU A 131 7.62 -11.32 -3.08
C GLU A 131 6.23 -10.94 -3.64
N PRO A 132 5.59 -11.80 -4.45
CA PRO A 132 4.28 -11.51 -5.04
C PRO A 132 3.19 -11.18 -4.02
N GLY A 133 3.30 -11.70 -2.79
CA GLY A 133 2.39 -11.40 -1.69
C GLY A 133 2.35 -9.91 -1.28
N LEU A 134 3.37 -9.12 -1.65
CA LEU A 134 3.46 -7.70 -1.33
C LEU A 134 2.76 -6.78 -2.34
N ALA A 135 2.12 -7.33 -3.38
CA ALA A 135 1.44 -6.53 -4.40
C ALA A 135 0.38 -5.57 -3.80
N SER A 136 -0.34 -5.98 -2.76
CA SER A 136 -1.31 -5.09 -2.08
C SER A 136 -0.64 -4.01 -1.23
N LEU A 137 0.56 -4.27 -0.68
CA LEU A 137 1.37 -3.25 -0.02
C LEU A 137 1.81 -2.18 -1.03
N HIS A 138 2.20 -2.58 -2.25
CA HIS A 138 2.54 -1.66 -3.32
C HIS A 138 1.38 -0.71 -3.67
N GLU A 139 0.17 -1.24 -3.84
CA GLU A 139 -1.01 -0.41 -4.11
C GLU A 139 -1.33 0.56 -2.96
N TRP A 140 -1.23 0.07 -1.71
CA TRP A 140 -1.40 0.92 -0.54
C TRP A 140 -0.34 2.03 -0.48
N TRP A 141 0.92 1.71 -0.73
CA TRP A 141 2.03 2.68 -0.73
C TRP A 141 1.85 3.75 -1.82
N LYS A 142 1.42 3.34 -3.03
CA LYS A 142 1.12 4.29 -4.11
C LYS A 142 0.02 5.26 -3.72
N GLN A 143 -1.04 4.78 -3.06
CA GLN A 143 -2.08 5.67 -2.54
C GLN A 143 -1.52 6.59 -1.46
N LEU A 144 -0.74 6.06 -0.52
CA LEU A 144 -0.18 6.82 0.60
C LEU A 144 0.66 8.00 0.11
N PHE A 145 1.65 7.77 -0.76
CA PHE A 145 2.52 8.83 -1.27
C PHE A 145 1.83 9.68 -2.34
N GLY A 146 1.11 9.06 -3.28
CA GLY A 146 0.49 9.76 -4.39
C GLY A 146 -0.57 10.78 -3.97
N GLU A 147 -1.50 10.40 -3.08
CA GLU A 147 -2.50 11.34 -2.58
C GLU A 147 -1.93 12.35 -1.57
N SER A 148 -0.83 12.03 -0.89
CA SER A 148 -0.25 12.95 0.10
C SER A 148 0.64 14.01 -0.58
N GLU A 149 1.42 13.64 -1.60
CA GLU A 149 2.42 14.49 -2.24
C GLU A 149 1.97 15.11 -3.56
N GLY A 150 1.05 14.47 -4.29
CA GLY A 150 0.59 14.88 -5.63
C GLY A 150 -0.31 16.11 -5.62
N LYS A 151 0.24 17.26 -5.24
CA LYS A 151 -0.49 18.52 -4.98
C LYS A 151 0.23 19.69 -5.58
N GLU A 152 -0.52 20.72 -5.97
CA GLU A 152 0.05 21.97 -6.48
C GLU A 152 1.04 21.78 -7.65
N TYR A 153 0.81 20.75 -8.47
CA TYR A 153 1.71 20.35 -9.57
C TYR A 153 3.12 19.91 -9.13
N LYS A 154 3.26 19.48 -7.86
CA LYS A 154 4.46 18.90 -7.26
C LYS A 154 4.24 17.40 -6.97
N GLY A 155 5.31 16.74 -6.56
CA GLY A 155 5.30 15.36 -6.08
C GLY A 155 6.10 14.41 -6.96
N ILE A 156 6.56 13.33 -6.35
CA ILE A 156 7.16 12.19 -7.05
C ILE A 156 6.01 11.31 -7.53
N TYR A 157 6.05 10.84 -8.77
CA TYR A 157 5.07 9.88 -9.27
C TYR A 157 5.35 8.50 -8.66
N PRO A 158 4.45 7.98 -7.81
CA PRO A 158 4.66 6.68 -7.19
C PRO A 158 4.24 5.57 -8.15
N SER A 159 5.19 4.68 -8.45
CA SER A 159 4.97 3.46 -9.21
C SER A 159 5.54 2.27 -8.43
N SER A 160 5.28 1.06 -8.90
CA SER A 160 5.68 -0.15 -8.20
C SER A 160 5.95 -1.29 -9.16
N VAL A 161 6.82 -2.21 -8.75
CA VAL A 161 7.18 -3.41 -9.51
C VAL A 161 7.31 -4.63 -8.61
N THR A 162 6.95 -5.78 -9.12
CA THR A 162 7.16 -7.09 -8.47
C THR A 162 8.19 -7.87 -9.27
N PHE A 163 9.38 -7.98 -8.73
CA PHE A 163 10.47 -8.74 -9.33
C PHE A 163 10.41 -10.22 -8.92
N THR A 164 11.00 -11.14 -9.68
CA THR A 164 11.66 -10.92 -10.99
C THR A 164 10.68 -10.74 -12.15
N THR A 165 9.38 -10.96 -11.94
CA THR A 165 8.33 -10.90 -12.99
C THR A 165 8.43 -9.64 -13.87
N ASP A 166 8.48 -8.46 -13.25
CA ASP A 166 8.47 -7.19 -13.99
C ASP A 166 9.83 -6.84 -14.64
N LEU A 167 10.92 -7.55 -14.30
CA LEU A 167 12.17 -7.46 -15.07
C LEU A 167 11.96 -7.93 -16.51
N HIS A 168 11.02 -8.86 -16.72
CA HIS A 168 10.64 -9.38 -18.04
C HIS A 168 9.54 -8.57 -18.74
N ALA A 169 9.09 -7.47 -18.14
CA ALA A 169 8.13 -6.56 -18.75
C ALA A 169 8.73 -5.16 -18.95
N ILE A 170 9.16 -4.52 -17.86
CA ILE A 170 9.70 -3.16 -17.86
C ILE A 170 11.17 -3.07 -17.48
N GLY A 171 11.84 -4.19 -17.16
CA GLY A 171 13.27 -4.21 -16.79
C GLY A 171 14.17 -3.51 -17.83
N GLN A 172 13.89 -3.71 -19.12
CA GLN A 172 14.59 -2.98 -20.21
C GLN A 172 14.46 -1.45 -20.07
N TYR A 173 13.28 -0.94 -19.70
CA TYR A 173 13.08 0.49 -19.49
C TYR A 173 13.80 0.98 -18.23
N ILE A 174 13.79 0.18 -17.16
CA ILE A 174 14.52 0.52 -15.92
C ILE A 174 16.02 0.59 -16.20
N GLN A 175 16.57 -0.34 -16.97
CA GLN A 175 18.00 -0.38 -17.30
C GLN A 175 18.43 0.74 -18.26
N GLU A 176 17.73 0.95 -19.38
CA GLU A 176 18.22 1.81 -20.48
C GLU A 176 17.24 2.91 -20.91
N GLY A 177 16.07 3.01 -20.27
CA GLY A 177 15.10 4.08 -20.51
C GLY A 177 15.54 5.43 -19.95
N ARG A 178 14.59 6.38 -19.82
CA ARG A 178 14.91 7.71 -19.29
C ARG A 178 15.39 7.64 -17.83
N ARG A 179 16.47 8.35 -17.50
CA ARG A 179 17.05 8.45 -16.15
C ARG A 179 16.26 9.42 -15.26
N ILE A 180 14.98 9.10 -15.08
CA ILE A 180 14.04 9.84 -14.21
C ILE A 180 13.54 8.95 -13.05
N LEU A 181 14.01 7.71 -13.00
CA LEU A 181 13.58 6.69 -12.05
C LEU A 181 14.60 6.57 -10.91
N PHE A 182 14.11 6.32 -9.70
CA PHE A 182 14.88 5.68 -8.64
C PHE A 182 14.05 4.53 -8.05
N GLU A 183 14.71 3.55 -7.45
CA GLU A 183 14.06 2.38 -6.87
C GLU A 183 14.18 2.38 -5.36
N THR A 184 13.10 2.00 -4.68
CA THR A 184 13.09 1.66 -3.26
C THR A 184 12.77 0.18 -3.16
N LEU A 185 13.76 -0.61 -2.79
CA LEU A 185 13.69 -2.07 -2.75
C LEU A 185 13.43 -2.56 -1.32
N ILE A 186 12.29 -3.20 -1.11
CA ILE A 186 11.96 -3.88 0.14
C ILE A 186 12.56 -5.28 0.11
N HIS A 187 13.25 -5.66 1.19
CA HIS A 187 13.80 -6.99 1.37
C HIS A 187 13.50 -7.53 2.77
N PHE A 188 13.14 -8.81 2.82
CA PHE A 188 13.00 -9.58 4.05
C PHE A 188 14.07 -10.67 4.07
N ASN A 189 14.84 -10.74 5.15
CA ASN A 189 15.93 -11.72 5.26
C ASN A 189 15.41 -13.15 5.46
N GLU A 190 14.31 -13.30 6.20
CA GLU A 190 13.70 -14.58 6.52
C GLU A 190 12.29 -14.72 5.93
N MET A 191 12.03 -15.89 5.33
CA MET A 191 10.75 -16.31 4.73
C MET A 191 10.29 -17.61 5.40
N GLU A 192 8.97 -17.80 5.54
CA GLU A 192 8.43 -18.98 6.26
C GLU A 192 8.63 -20.31 5.52
N CYS A 193 8.67 -20.28 4.19
CA CYS A 193 8.79 -21.47 3.36
C CYS A 193 9.88 -21.25 2.32
N ASP A 194 10.71 -22.28 2.13
CA ASP A 194 11.75 -22.30 1.13
C ASP A 194 11.88 -23.71 0.54
N ILE A 195 12.30 -23.78 -0.72
CA ILE A 195 12.38 -25.02 -1.49
C ILE A 195 13.76 -25.09 -2.09
N GLU A 196 14.38 -26.27 -2.07
CA GLU A 196 15.65 -26.51 -2.76
C GLU A 196 15.43 -26.87 -4.22
N VAL A 197 16.30 -26.37 -5.10
CA VAL A 197 16.33 -26.79 -6.49
C VAL A 197 16.85 -28.23 -6.57
N PRO A 198 16.08 -29.17 -7.13
CA PRO A 198 16.50 -30.56 -7.25
C PRO A 198 17.61 -30.69 -8.30
N TYR A 199 18.48 -31.68 -8.11
CA TYR A 199 19.41 -32.13 -9.14
C TYR A 199 18.69 -32.98 -10.20
N LEU A 200 18.99 -32.77 -11.48
CA LEU A 200 18.45 -33.56 -12.59
C LEU A 200 19.58 -34.28 -13.35
N ASP A 201 19.49 -35.61 -13.49
CA ASP A 201 20.53 -36.42 -14.13
C ASP A 201 20.76 -36.08 -15.61
N ASP A 202 19.73 -35.59 -16.32
CA ASP A 202 19.80 -35.26 -17.75
C ASP A 202 20.16 -33.79 -18.05
N ASP A 203 20.10 -32.91 -17.03
CA ASP A 203 20.44 -31.48 -17.06
C ASP A 203 19.99 -30.73 -18.33
N THR A 204 18.79 -31.05 -18.84
CA THR A 204 18.36 -30.56 -20.16
C THR A 204 18.15 -29.04 -20.20
N ASP A 205 17.85 -28.44 -19.05
CA ASP A 205 17.72 -26.99 -18.85
C ASP A 205 19.05 -26.30 -18.51
N LYS A 206 20.11 -27.07 -18.24
CA LYS A 206 21.44 -26.61 -17.81
C LYS A 206 21.42 -25.84 -16.49
N LEU A 207 20.46 -26.12 -15.60
CA LEU A 207 20.30 -25.45 -14.32
C LEU A 207 20.89 -26.21 -13.13
N ASN A 208 21.57 -27.34 -13.33
CA ASN A 208 22.21 -28.08 -12.22
C ASN A 208 23.24 -27.27 -11.42
N TYR A 209 23.77 -26.16 -11.93
CA TYR A 209 24.61 -25.24 -11.15
C TYR A 209 23.85 -24.53 -10.00
N LEU A 210 22.51 -24.57 -10.02
CA LEU A 210 21.62 -24.12 -8.97
C LEU A 210 21.19 -25.26 -8.02
N ALA A 211 21.48 -26.52 -8.34
CA ALA A 211 21.04 -27.65 -7.52
C ALA A 211 21.57 -27.53 -6.09
N GLY A 212 20.69 -27.77 -5.11
CA GLY A 212 20.98 -27.61 -3.68
C GLY A 212 20.96 -26.16 -3.17
N ARG A 213 20.79 -25.16 -4.05
CA ARG A 213 20.44 -23.80 -3.61
C ARG A 213 18.95 -23.73 -3.36
N THR A 214 18.56 -22.85 -2.45
CA THR A 214 17.15 -22.58 -2.21
C THR A 214 16.61 -21.50 -3.14
N PHE A 215 15.29 -21.46 -3.34
CA PHE A 215 14.66 -20.38 -4.10
C PHE A 215 14.88 -19.02 -3.42
N ASN A 216 14.87 -18.95 -2.09
CA ASN A 216 15.16 -17.70 -1.39
C ASN A 216 16.60 -17.23 -1.64
N GLU A 217 17.59 -18.14 -1.62
CA GLU A 217 18.98 -17.79 -1.95
C GLU A 217 19.12 -17.27 -3.39
N ILE A 218 18.47 -17.93 -4.35
CA ILE A 218 18.48 -17.51 -5.77
C ILE A 218 17.82 -16.14 -5.94
N ASN A 219 16.71 -15.92 -5.23
CA ASN A 219 15.97 -14.66 -5.23
C ASN A 219 16.82 -13.52 -4.64
N HIS A 220 17.50 -13.76 -3.52
CA HIS A 220 18.43 -12.82 -2.91
C HIS A 220 19.59 -12.46 -3.85
N LEU A 221 20.21 -13.45 -4.52
CA LEU A 221 21.27 -13.18 -5.49
C LEU A 221 20.77 -12.41 -6.72
N SER A 222 19.56 -12.72 -7.18
CA SER A 222 18.92 -12.02 -8.29
C SER A 222 18.62 -10.56 -7.92
N LYS A 223 18.21 -10.31 -6.67
CA LYS A 223 18.02 -8.98 -6.08
C LYS A 223 19.31 -8.17 -6.08
N GLU A 224 20.39 -8.71 -5.53
CA GLU A 224 21.70 -8.04 -5.50
C GLU A 224 22.23 -7.74 -6.90
N GLY A 225 22.13 -8.72 -7.81
CA GLY A 225 22.55 -8.56 -9.21
C GLY A 225 21.77 -7.47 -9.93
N THR A 226 20.44 -7.44 -9.74
CA THR A 226 19.55 -6.43 -10.34
C THR A 226 19.83 -5.04 -9.77
N ALA A 227 19.95 -4.90 -8.44
CA ALA A 227 20.25 -3.62 -7.80
C ALA A 227 21.60 -3.06 -8.26
N SER A 228 22.63 -3.90 -8.39
CA SER A 228 23.93 -3.48 -8.93
C SER A 228 23.80 -3.00 -10.39
N ALA A 229 23.15 -3.81 -11.25
CA ALA A 229 22.98 -3.50 -12.67
C ALA A 229 22.19 -2.19 -12.88
N HIS A 230 21.10 -1.99 -12.14
CA HIS A 230 20.28 -0.77 -12.22
C HIS A 230 21.06 0.46 -11.73
N ASN A 231 21.82 0.34 -10.63
CA ASN A 231 22.66 1.42 -10.12
C ASN A 231 23.78 1.81 -11.10
N GLU A 232 24.46 0.82 -11.70
CA GLU A 232 25.44 1.05 -12.77
C GLU A 232 24.80 1.68 -14.01
N GLY A 233 23.53 1.34 -14.29
CA GLY A 233 22.68 1.98 -15.30
C GLY A 233 22.18 3.38 -14.93
N GLY A 234 22.57 3.92 -13.79
CA GLY A 234 22.20 5.27 -13.33
C GLY A 234 20.81 5.38 -12.70
N VAL A 235 20.24 4.29 -12.19
CA VAL A 235 19.04 4.29 -11.33
C VAL A 235 19.48 4.25 -9.86
N PRO A 236 19.29 5.32 -9.08
CA PRO A 236 19.60 5.29 -7.65
C PRO A 236 18.74 4.25 -6.92
N ILE A 237 19.35 3.51 -6.01
CA ILE A 237 18.69 2.45 -5.24
C ILE A 237 18.66 2.83 -3.75
N ILE A 238 17.48 2.74 -3.14
CA ILE A 238 17.26 2.77 -1.69
C ILE A 238 16.89 1.34 -1.29
N GLN A 239 17.55 0.77 -0.29
CA GLN A 239 17.22 -0.54 0.25
C GLN A 239 16.58 -0.41 1.62
N LEU A 240 15.44 -1.08 1.81
CA LEU A 240 14.75 -1.23 3.08
C LEU A 240 14.80 -2.71 3.48
N GLU A 241 15.62 -3.02 4.48
CA GLU A 241 15.81 -4.39 4.95
C GLU A 241 15.05 -4.63 6.26
N LEU A 242 14.30 -5.73 6.29
CA LEU A 242 13.57 -6.19 7.45
C LEU A 242 13.99 -7.63 7.77
N ALA A 243 13.96 -8.01 9.05
CA ALA A 243 14.45 -9.32 9.46
C ALA A 243 13.59 -10.45 8.92
N LYS A 244 12.26 -10.33 8.99
CA LYS A 244 11.35 -11.42 8.61
C LYS A 244 10.06 -10.89 8.00
N LEU A 245 9.51 -11.59 7.02
CA LEU A 245 8.16 -11.31 6.52
C LEU A 245 7.12 -11.92 7.47
N ASP A 246 6.73 -11.15 8.49
CA ASP A 246 5.69 -11.50 9.47
C ASP A 246 4.84 -10.28 9.85
N GLU A 247 3.81 -10.48 10.68
CA GLU A 247 2.91 -9.40 11.11
C GLU A 247 3.66 -8.26 11.80
N TYR A 248 4.61 -8.57 12.67
CA TYR A 248 5.34 -7.56 13.43
C TYR A 248 6.14 -6.64 12.50
N HIS A 249 6.95 -7.19 11.61
CA HIS A 249 7.77 -6.40 10.70
C HIS A 249 6.91 -5.66 9.66
N MET A 250 5.79 -6.24 9.23
CA MET A 250 4.82 -5.55 8.38
C MET A 250 4.20 -4.34 9.10
N GLY A 251 3.89 -4.46 10.38
CA GLY A 251 3.38 -3.36 11.20
C GLY A 251 4.40 -2.24 11.34
N TYR A 252 5.66 -2.60 11.58
CA TYR A 252 6.78 -1.66 11.63
C TYR A 252 6.91 -0.89 10.30
N LEU A 253 6.92 -1.61 9.18
CA LEU A 253 7.05 -1.06 7.83
C LEU A 253 5.91 -0.10 7.46
N VAL A 254 4.67 -0.48 7.80
CA VAL A 254 3.49 0.37 7.58
C VAL A 254 3.64 1.70 8.32
N TYR A 255 4.00 1.67 9.60
CA TYR A 255 4.19 2.91 10.37
C TYR A 255 5.38 3.73 9.85
N PHE A 256 6.49 3.07 9.50
CA PHE A 256 7.65 3.70 8.86
C PHE A 256 7.24 4.51 7.63
N PHE A 257 6.47 3.93 6.71
CA PHE A 257 6.02 4.63 5.51
C PHE A 257 5.05 5.77 5.82
N MET A 258 4.12 5.60 6.77
CA MET A 258 3.22 6.69 7.20
C MET A 258 4.00 7.89 7.74
N LYS A 259 5.02 7.64 8.58
CA LYS A 259 5.89 8.68 9.15
C LYS A 259 6.74 9.35 8.07
N ALA A 260 7.34 8.57 7.18
CA ALA A 260 8.15 9.09 6.08
C ALA A 260 7.34 9.93 5.10
N CYS A 261 6.13 9.48 4.75
CA CYS A 261 5.23 10.20 3.84
C CYS A 261 4.88 11.59 4.37
N ALA A 262 4.52 11.69 5.66
CA ALA A 262 4.23 12.97 6.29
C ALA A 262 5.44 13.93 6.22
N MET A 263 6.64 13.45 6.57
CA MET A 263 7.87 14.26 6.47
C MET A 263 8.15 14.68 5.01
N SER A 264 8.00 13.75 4.07
CA SER A 264 8.29 13.99 2.66
C SER A 264 7.36 15.03 2.03
N ALA A 265 6.06 14.99 2.36
CA ALA A 265 5.11 16.03 1.95
C ALA A 265 5.45 17.40 2.54
N TYR A 266 5.88 17.46 3.80
CA TYR A 266 6.34 18.73 4.40
C TYR A 266 7.59 19.29 3.71
N LEU A 267 8.52 18.43 3.28
CA LEU A 267 9.67 18.87 2.47
C LEU A 267 9.25 19.39 1.09
N LEU A 268 8.11 18.96 0.56
CA LEU A 268 7.50 19.49 -0.67
C LEU A 268 6.65 20.75 -0.44
N GLU A 269 6.51 21.17 0.83
CA GLU A 269 5.66 22.29 1.25
C GLU A 269 4.20 22.11 0.83
N VAL A 270 3.66 20.89 0.99
CA VAL A 270 2.24 20.57 0.76
C VAL A 270 1.62 19.94 2.01
N ASP A 271 0.30 20.04 2.17
CA ASP A 271 -0.41 19.38 3.26
C ASP A 271 -0.49 17.86 2.99
N PRO A 272 0.08 16.97 3.83
CA PRO A 272 0.01 15.52 3.59
C PRO A 272 -1.38 14.90 3.81
N PHE A 273 -2.32 15.59 4.45
CA PHE A 273 -3.51 14.99 5.03
C PHE A 273 -4.83 15.34 4.31
N ASP A 274 -4.79 16.28 3.36
CA ASP A 274 -5.93 16.63 2.50
C ASP A 274 -5.90 15.92 1.13
N GLN A 275 -6.94 16.13 0.30
CA GLN A 275 -7.01 15.61 -1.07
C GLN A 275 -7.96 16.43 -1.98
N PRO A 276 -7.75 17.74 -2.18
CA PRO A 276 -8.72 18.59 -2.87
C PRO A 276 -8.96 18.18 -4.33
N GLY A 277 -7.94 17.64 -5.01
CA GLY A 277 -8.01 17.29 -6.43
C GLY A 277 -9.05 16.21 -6.78
N VAL A 278 -9.36 15.30 -5.85
CA VAL A 278 -10.30 14.20 -6.15
C VAL A 278 -11.75 14.65 -6.27
N ASP A 279 -12.10 15.82 -5.72
CA ASP A 279 -13.49 16.29 -5.75
C ASP A 279 -13.89 16.83 -7.12
N ALA A 280 -12.92 17.26 -7.94
CA ALA A 280 -13.16 17.74 -9.30
C ALA A 280 -13.84 16.68 -10.18
N TYR A 281 -13.29 15.46 -10.24
CA TYR A 281 -13.88 14.40 -11.05
C TYR A 281 -15.15 13.83 -10.41
N LYS A 282 -15.23 13.77 -9.06
CA LYS A 282 -16.45 13.35 -8.36
C LYS A 282 -17.63 14.26 -8.69
N GLN A 283 -17.43 15.58 -8.70
CA GLN A 283 -18.49 16.52 -9.03
C GLN A 283 -18.94 16.34 -10.49
N LYS A 284 -18.00 16.24 -11.44
CA LYS A 284 -18.34 15.99 -12.84
C LYS A 284 -19.09 14.69 -13.06
N MET A 285 -18.67 13.62 -12.40
CA MET A 285 -19.35 12.34 -12.43
C MET A 285 -20.78 12.46 -11.87
N LEU A 286 -20.96 13.13 -10.72
CA LEU A 286 -22.28 13.36 -10.13
C LEU A 286 -23.19 14.19 -11.04
N ASP A 287 -22.66 15.21 -11.70
CA ASP A 287 -23.41 16.02 -12.67
C ASP A 287 -23.93 15.16 -13.83
N LEU A 288 -23.08 14.28 -14.37
CA LEU A 288 -23.45 13.36 -15.45
C LEU A 288 -24.48 12.32 -15.01
N LEU A 289 -24.35 11.76 -13.81
CA LEU A 289 -25.29 10.76 -13.28
C LEU A 289 -26.66 11.35 -12.90
N LYS A 290 -26.70 12.63 -12.52
CA LYS A 290 -27.95 13.36 -12.21
C LYS A 290 -28.58 14.01 -13.43
N ALA A 291 -27.88 14.05 -14.57
CA ALA A 291 -28.44 14.57 -15.80
C ALA A 291 -29.70 13.76 -16.17
N PRO A 292 -30.81 14.43 -16.53
CA PRO A 292 -32.03 13.72 -16.90
C PRO A 292 -31.72 12.79 -18.07
N VAL A 293 -32.10 11.51 -17.92
CA VAL A 293 -32.01 10.54 -19.01
C VAL A 293 -32.88 11.08 -20.14
N LYS A 294 -32.25 11.55 -21.23
CA LYS A 294 -32.96 11.83 -22.47
C LYS A 294 -33.43 10.48 -23.00
N HIS A 295 -34.61 10.05 -22.57
CA HIS A 295 -35.36 9.04 -23.31
C HIS A 295 -35.68 9.68 -24.66
N GLY A 296 -34.84 9.42 -25.66
CA GLY A 296 -35.15 9.72 -27.03
C GLY A 296 -36.47 9.03 -27.35
N GLY A 297 -37.53 9.82 -27.49
CA GLY A 297 -38.82 9.35 -27.94
C GLY A 297 -38.62 8.58 -29.24
N LYS A 298 -39.07 7.34 -29.25
CA LYS A 298 -39.45 6.66 -30.48
C LYS A 298 -40.81 7.19 -30.92
#